data_AF-A0A1W5CST8-F1
#
_entry.id   AF-A0A1W5CST8-F1
#
_cell.length_a   1.000
_cell.length_b   1.000
_cell.length_c   1.000
_cell.angle_alpha   90.00
_cell.angle_beta   90.00
_cell.angle_gamma   90.00
#
_symmetry.space_group_name_H-M   'P 1'
#
loop_
_entity.id
_entity.type
_entity.pdbx_description
1 polymer ?
#
loop_
_entity_poly.entity_id
_entity_poly.type
_entity_poly.pdbx_seq_one_letter_code
_entity_poly.pdbx_strand_id
1 'polypeptide(L)'
;MFITNNLQTTHRVSKNFLKVLVSPEDPDVDIIAVHGLNPTNTEFHAEATWTVEDKLWLRDFLPLQLPSARVLLFGYNANVAFETSIAGVREQAIHLLNRIASKREEAEEKPIVFVAHSLGGIVVKRALVEAKLDDSYKFIREATYGIAFFGTPHQGGNFAKLGDIAASIIRGVLRNPSSTFMEALKKDSLFSDTLVGDFRHQLEDYHVLSFFETLPMGRLGLIVDQKSATLGLAGVRERQIPMDADHTGVCKFESAEGDDYEQMSFNLVRLVKSAVKAAAERARIASLSVPSSRPLSEAASVDTVTKSLLSHLPYAVDAPFNTYSRQHDPTCLPKTRVDLLREIYTWANGKDGRFIYWLNGLAGTGKSTIARTVARKYFENGQLGASFFFSRGGGDVGHASKFFTTIAVQLARKSQSLERYIGDAVRKNVDIATQSLGDQWRQVILGPLSKLSGDSYPSSYILVIEALDECNNDEDILTILKLLAEAQRLRTVRLRVLLTSRSEIPIRYGFYQIPETGHQDFVLHHISPSIVDHDITIFLKHHLGLIAQKKPSLSASWPGEETVKQLVQIASGLFIWAATACRFIQEVEKGFLIPERLAAILQIGSSVSSGIPFLQKVLKKKKKSS
;
A
#
# COMPACT_ATOMS: atom_id res chain seq x y z
N MET A 1 -42.93 25.39 55.37
CA MET A 1 -41.87 24.49 55.87
C MET A 1 -41.56 23.52 54.73
N PHE A 2 -40.40 23.68 54.10
CA PHE A 2 -39.97 22.94 52.92
C PHE A 2 -39.36 21.59 53.33
N ILE A 3 -39.68 20.52 52.60
CA ILE A 3 -38.95 19.26 52.61
C ILE A 3 -38.20 19.19 51.28
N THR A 4 -36.87 19.26 51.32
CA THR A 4 -35.98 19.07 50.17
C THR A 4 -35.57 17.59 50.08
N ASN A 5 -35.97 16.93 48.99
CA ASN A 5 -35.44 15.65 48.56
C ASN A 5 -34.01 15.84 48.00
N ASN A 6 -33.03 15.21 48.65
CA ASN A 6 -31.69 15.06 48.10
C ASN A 6 -31.67 13.88 47.12
N LEU A 7 -31.75 14.20 45.82
CA LEU A 7 -31.36 13.30 44.74
C LEU A 7 -29.83 13.18 44.73
N GLN A 8 -29.30 12.03 45.17
CA GLN A 8 -27.94 11.63 44.81
C GLN A 8 -27.91 11.31 43.31
N THR A 9 -27.49 12.27 42.51
CA THR A 9 -27.11 12.06 41.11
C THR A 9 -25.83 11.23 41.07
N THR A 10 -25.96 9.92 40.89
CA THR A 10 -24.87 9.06 40.42
C THR A 10 -24.53 9.48 38.98
N HIS A 11 -23.60 10.43 38.81
CA HIS A 11 -23.05 10.77 37.51
C HIS A 11 -22.34 9.53 36.96
N ARG A 12 -22.96 8.89 35.97
CA ARG A 12 -22.35 7.81 35.19
C ARG A 12 -21.13 8.40 34.47
N VAL A 13 -19.92 8.09 34.93
CA VAL A 13 -18.69 8.51 34.24
C VAL A 13 -18.73 7.96 32.82
N SER A 14 -18.65 8.84 31.82
CA SER A 14 -18.65 8.44 30.41
C SER A 14 -17.45 7.52 30.17
N LYS A 15 -17.70 6.28 29.73
CA LYS A 15 -16.63 5.32 29.38
C LYS A 15 -15.85 5.72 28.13
N ASN A 16 -16.41 6.62 27.30
CA ASN A 16 -15.78 7.14 26.09
C ASN A 16 -15.34 8.61 26.34
N PHE A 17 -14.02 8.84 26.44
CA PHE A 17 -13.45 10.15 26.74
C PHE A 17 -12.06 10.33 26.13
N LEU A 18 -11.63 11.60 25.97
CA LEU A 18 -10.25 11.97 25.65
C LEU A 18 -9.77 12.97 26.71
N LYS A 19 -9.02 12.47 27.68
CA LYS A 19 -8.56 13.19 28.87
C LYS A 19 -7.19 13.80 28.59
N VAL A 20 -6.99 15.06 28.97
CA VAL A 20 -5.69 15.70 28.93
C VAL A 20 -4.92 15.31 30.19
N LEU A 21 -3.79 14.62 30.04
CA LEU A 21 -2.90 14.27 31.15
C LEU A 21 -1.87 15.37 31.40
N VAL A 22 -1.36 15.94 30.31
CA VAL A 22 -0.32 16.99 30.31
C VAL A 22 -0.65 17.96 29.19
N SER A 23 -0.64 19.26 29.49
CA SER A 23 -0.86 20.32 28.49
C SER A 23 0.12 21.48 28.74
N PRO A 24 1.13 21.66 27.90
CA PRO A 24 1.93 22.89 27.90
C PRO A 24 1.11 24.05 27.30
N GLU A 25 1.63 25.28 27.44
CA GLU A 25 0.97 26.49 26.94
C GLU A 25 0.86 26.50 25.40
N ASP A 26 1.94 26.15 24.67
CA ASP A 26 1.94 25.98 23.22
C ASP A 26 2.48 24.58 22.85
N PRO A 27 1.61 23.57 22.74
CA PRO A 27 2.05 22.24 22.39
C PRO A 27 2.54 22.16 20.95
N ASP A 28 3.69 21.54 20.72
CA ASP A 28 4.26 21.33 19.39
C ASP A 28 3.91 19.96 18.77
N VAL A 29 3.31 19.06 19.57
CA VAL A 29 2.89 17.71 19.19
C VAL A 29 1.81 17.19 20.15
N ASP A 30 0.91 16.36 19.63
CA ASP A 30 -0.02 15.58 20.43
C ASP A 30 0.41 14.12 20.52
N ILE A 31 0.53 13.60 21.75
CA ILE A 31 0.74 12.18 22.02
C ILE A 31 -0.57 11.60 22.54
N ILE A 32 -1.14 10.63 21.83
CA ILE A 32 -2.47 10.08 22.14
C ILE A 32 -2.34 8.62 22.56
N ALA A 33 -2.52 8.36 23.85
CA ALA A 33 -2.48 7.04 24.45
C ALA A 33 -3.84 6.32 24.35
N VAL A 34 -3.84 5.07 23.89
CA VAL A 34 -5.04 4.24 23.70
C VAL A 34 -4.85 2.89 24.36
N HIS A 35 -5.67 2.59 25.38
CA HIS A 35 -5.55 1.36 26.16
C HIS A 35 -6.08 0.11 25.42
N GLY A 36 -5.73 -1.08 25.91
CA GLY A 36 -6.21 -2.36 25.39
C GLY A 36 -7.52 -2.85 26.00
N LEU A 37 -7.71 -4.18 26.00
CA LEU A 37 -8.88 -4.85 26.58
C LEU A 37 -9.07 -4.55 28.07
N ASN A 38 -10.32 -4.39 28.52
CA ASN A 38 -10.71 -4.22 29.93
C ASN A 38 -11.58 -5.39 30.43
N PRO A 39 -11.05 -6.63 30.43
CA PRO A 39 -11.87 -7.82 30.67
C PRO A 39 -12.40 -7.90 32.11
N THR A 40 -11.76 -7.19 33.05
CA THR A 40 -12.19 -7.05 34.45
C THR A 40 -13.18 -5.91 34.66
N ASN A 41 -13.52 -5.15 33.61
CA ASN A 41 -14.43 -4.00 33.63
C ASN A 41 -14.09 -2.98 34.74
N THR A 42 -12.80 -2.74 34.95
CA THR A 42 -12.32 -1.77 35.93
C THR A 42 -12.62 -0.35 35.46
N GLU A 43 -13.03 0.52 36.39
CA GLU A 43 -13.48 1.89 36.08
C GLU A 43 -12.35 2.78 35.54
N PHE A 44 -11.14 2.61 36.08
CA PHE A 44 -9.93 3.39 35.74
C PHE A 44 -8.96 2.63 34.83
N HIS A 45 -9.48 1.72 33.99
CA HIS A 45 -8.65 0.86 33.15
C HIS A 45 -7.73 1.64 32.21
N ALA A 46 -8.21 2.78 31.69
CA ALA A 46 -7.44 3.62 30.78
C ALA A 46 -6.15 4.11 31.44
N GLU A 47 -6.22 4.64 32.65
CA GLU A 47 -5.05 5.05 33.44
C GLU A 47 -4.24 3.83 33.92
N ALA A 48 -4.91 2.81 34.45
CA ALA A 48 -4.27 1.63 35.03
C ALA A 48 -3.45 0.81 34.01
N THR A 49 -3.76 0.92 32.71
CA THR A 49 -2.98 0.29 31.63
C THR A 49 -1.54 0.81 31.63
N TRP A 50 -1.33 2.09 31.97
CA TRP A 50 -0.04 2.77 31.89
C TRP A 50 0.54 3.08 33.27
N THR A 51 -0.03 2.52 34.34
CA THR A 51 0.34 2.81 35.73
C THR A 51 0.93 1.58 36.40
N VAL A 52 2.02 1.80 37.12
CA VAL A 52 2.53 0.88 38.15
C VAL A 52 2.44 1.60 39.49
N GLU A 53 1.80 0.96 40.47
CA GLU A 53 1.48 1.59 41.77
C GLU A 53 0.71 2.90 41.58
N ASP A 54 1.29 4.04 41.91
CA ASP A 54 0.75 5.39 41.73
C ASP A 54 1.41 6.19 40.60
N LYS A 55 2.35 5.58 39.87
CA LYS A 55 3.16 6.24 38.83
C LYS A 55 2.59 5.99 37.44
N LEU A 56 2.03 7.04 36.85
CA LEU A 56 1.53 7.05 35.48
C LEU A 56 2.61 7.67 34.58
N TRP A 57 3.44 6.84 33.95
CA TRP A 57 4.65 7.31 33.24
C TRP A 57 4.37 8.33 32.13
N LEU A 58 3.19 8.27 31.50
CA LEU A 58 2.72 9.24 30.50
C LEU A 58 2.61 10.67 31.07
N ARG A 59 2.31 10.80 32.36
CA ARG A 59 2.21 12.07 33.10
C ARG A 59 3.49 12.37 33.86
N ASP A 60 4.07 11.37 34.51
CA ASP A 60 5.09 11.57 35.53
C ASP A 60 6.52 11.57 34.96
N PHE A 61 6.77 10.80 33.88
CA PHE A 61 8.14 10.62 33.36
C PHE A 61 8.31 11.25 31.98
N LEU A 62 7.37 11.01 31.06
CA LEU A 62 7.47 11.45 29.67
C LEU A 62 7.64 12.98 29.49
N PRO A 63 6.94 13.85 30.24
CA PRO A 63 7.08 15.30 30.09
C PRO A 63 8.47 15.84 30.42
N LEU A 64 9.27 15.13 31.23
CA LEU A 64 10.64 15.52 31.54
C LEU A 64 11.53 15.48 30.30
N GLN A 65 11.23 14.59 29.34
CA GLN A 65 11.98 14.44 28.09
C GLN A 65 11.31 15.18 26.91
N LEU A 66 10.01 15.45 27.00
CA LEU A 66 9.18 16.11 25.99
C LEU A 66 8.30 17.20 26.63
N PRO A 67 8.88 18.31 27.12
CA PRO A 67 8.14 19.34 27.86
C PRO A 67 7.10 20.07 27.01
N SER A 68 7.27 20.11 25.69
CA SER A 68 6.36 20.76 24.74
C SER A 68 5.27 19.84 24.18
N ALA A 69 5.23 18.56 24.59
CA ALA A 69 4.22 17.63 24.12
C ALA A 69 2.94 17.71 24.95
N ARG A 70 1.79 17.79 24.29
CA ARG A 70 0.49 17.55 24.94
C ARG A 70 0.22 16.05 24.96
N VAL A 71 -0.09 15.51 26.13
CA VAL A 71 -0.36 14.08 26.33
C VAL A 71 -1.84 13.87 26.62
N LEU A 72 -2.48 13.08 25.77
CA LEU A 72 -3.90 12.77 25.78
C LEU A 72 -4.10 11.28 26.03
N LEU A 73 -5.09 10.93 26.85
CA LEU A 73 -5.49 9.56 27.15
C LEU A 73 -6.91 9.32 26.66
N PHE A 74 -7.07 8.40 25.72
CA PHE A 74 -8.37 7.95 25.25
C PHE A 74 -8.84 6.75 26.06
N GLY A 75 -9.97 6.94 26.75
CA GLY A 75 -10.73 5.87 27.39
C GLY A 75 -11.90 5.47 26.52
N TYR A 76 -12.12 4.17 26.34
CA TYR A 76 -13.29 3.64 25.65
C TYR A 76 -13.84 2.37 26.32
N ASN A 77 -15.10 2.04 26.02
CA ASN A 77 -15.69 0.79 26.48
C ASN A 77 -15.14 -0.41 25.69
N ALA A 78 -13.99 -0.93 26.15
CA ALA A 78 -13.32 -2.05 25.48
C ALA A 78 -14.18 -3.32 25.44
N ASN A 79 -15.00 -3.60 26.44
CA ASN A 79 -15.84 -4.79 26.43
C ASN A 79 -16.86 -4.75 25.28
N VAL A 80 -17.54 -3.62 25.09
CA VAL A 80 -18.46 -3.44 23.94
C VAL A 80 -17.70 -3.50 22.61
N ALA A 81 -16.53 -2.86 22.54
CA ALA A 81 -15.73 -2.83 21.31
C ALA A 81 -15.38 -4.24 20.77
N PHE A 82 -15.16 -5.21 21.67
CA PHE A 82 -14.71 -6.55 21.30
C PHE A 82 -15.78 -7.65 21.52
N GLU A 83 -16.89 -7.35 22.21
CA GLU A 83 -18.09 -8.20 22.29
C GLU A 83 -18.97 -8.09 21.04
N THR A 84 -19.11 -6.91 20.43
CA THR A 84 -20.08 -6.65 19.35
C THR A 84 -19.48 -6.71 17.93
N SER A 85 -18.34 -7.37 17.74
CA SER A 85 -17.64 -7.58 16.45
C SER A 85 -16.94 -6.34 15.84
N ILE A 86 -16.65 -6.37 14.53
CA ILE A 86 -16.06 -5.28 13.74
C ILE A 86 -16.82 -3.96 13.93
N ALA A 87 -18.15 -4.02 14.04
CA ALA A 87 -18.99 -2.85 14.24
C ALA A 87 -18.65 -2.10 15.54
N GLY A 88 -18.40 -2.85 16.62
CA GLY A 88 -17.96 -2.28 17.91
C GLY A 88 -16.61 -1.58 17.82
N VAL A 89 -15.62 -2.20 17.18
CA VAL A 89 -14.29 -1.60 16.97
C VAL A 89 -14.41 -0.32 16.12
N ARG A 90 -15.22 -0.35 15.05
CA ARG A 90 -15.47 0.81 14.19
C ARG A 90 -16.11 1.95 14.95
N GLU A 91 -17.11 1.66 15.78
CA GLU A 91 -17.78 2.67 16.61
C GLU A 91 -16.78 3.37 17.55
N GLN A 92 -15.91 2.62 18.21
CA GLN A 92 -14.90 3.22 19.11
C GLN A 92 -13.84 4.02 18.34
N ALA A 93 -13.49 3.59 17.13
CA ALA A 93 -12.61 4.35 16.24
C ALA A 93 -13.24 5.70 15.84
N ILE A 94 -14.53 5.72 15.50
CA ILE A 94 -15.27 6.96 15.20
C ILE A 94 -15.34 7.86 16.44
N HIS A 95 -15.56 7.29 17.63
CA HIS A 95 -15.51 8.06 18.87
C HIS A 95 -14.14 8.68 19.12
N LEU A 96 -13.05 7.95 18.88
CA LEU A 96 -11.69 8.48 18.98
C LEU A 96 -11.51 9.69 18.05
N LEU A 97 -11.85 9.55 16.76
CA LEU A 97 -11.71 10.62 15.77
C LEU A 97 -12.51 11.87 16.13
N ASN A 98 -13.78 11.71 16.52
CA ASN A 98 -14.63 12.84 16.94
C ASN A 98 -14.05 13.60 18.14
N ARG A 99 -13.48 12.87 19.11
CA ARG A 99 -12.87 13.50 20.29
C ARG A 99 -11.57 14.21 19.95
N ILE A 100 -10.75 13.62 19.06
CA ILE A 100 -9.54 14.26 18.56
C ILE A 100 -9.90 15.55 17.83
N ALA A 101 -10.88 15.51 16.93
CA ALA A 101 -11.33 16.67 16.19
C ALA A 101 -11.78 17.81 17.12
N SER A 102 -12.63 17.49 18.09
CA SER A 102 -13.09 18.47 19.09
C SER A 102 -11.96 19.06 19.94
N LYS A 103 -10.84 18.34 20.16
CA LYS A 103 -9.70 18.83 20.97
C LYS A 103 -8.63 19.56 20.14
N ARG A 104 -8.76 19.55 18.82
CA ARG A 104 -7.74 20.05 17.88
C ARG A 104 -8.28 21.09 16.91
N GLU A 105 -9.47 21.64 17.15
CA GLU A 105 -10.08 22.69 16.33
C GLU A 105 -9.12 23.87 16.06
N GLU A 106 -8.28 24.23 17.03
CA GLU A 106 -7.28 25.31 16.88
C GLU A 106 -5.84 24.82 16.62
N ALA A 107 -5.63 23.51 16.45
CA ALA A 107 -4.32 22.88 16.39
C ALA A 107 -4.22 21.76 15.33
N GLU A 108 -4.97 21.88 14.24
CA GLU A 108 -5.10 20.84 13.21
C GLU A 108 -3.75 20.43 12.59
N GLU A 109 -2.81 21.36 12.48
CA GLU A 109 -1.51 21.16 11.83
C GLU A 109 -0.44 20.49 12.73
N LYS A 110 -0.64 20.48 14.05
CA LYS A 110 0.36 19.97 15.00
C LYS A 110 0.50 18.45 14.84
N PRO A 111 1.70 17.85 14.72
CA PRO A 111 1.82 16.42 14.49
C PRO A 111 1.17 15.57 15.60
N ILE A 112 0.67 14.38 15.24
CA ILE A 112 0.12 13.38 16.17
C ILE A 112 1.03 12.17 16.21
N VAL A 113 1.30 11.67 17.42
CA VAL A 113 1.92 10.37 17.66
C VAL A 113 0.99 9.52 18.52
N PHE A 114 0.53 8.39 17.99
CA PHE A 114 -0.29 7.45 18.76
C PHE A 114 0.58 6.52 19.60
N VAL A 115 0.15 6.22 20.82
CA VAL A 115 0.73 5.22 21.71
C VAL A 115 -0.38 4.23 22.06
N ALA A 116 -0.29 2.99 21.61
CA ALA A 116 -1.40 2.05 21.69
C ALA A 116 -0.99 0.71 22.27
N HIS A 117 -1.73 0.22 23.27
CA HIS A 117 -1.49 -1.08 23.89
C HIS A 117 -2.46 -2.14 23.37
N SER A 118 -1.93 -3.33 23.08
CA SER A 118 -2.71 -4.53 22.76
C SER A 118 -3.79 -4.23 21.70
N LEU A 119 -5.05 -4.61 21.94
CA LEU A 119 -6.14 -4.36 20.99
C LEU A 119 -6.52 -2.87 20.84
N GLY A 120 -6.04 -1.96 21.69
CA GLY A 120 -6.16 -0.52 21.48
C GLY A 120 -5.49 -0.07 20.19
N GLY A 121 -4.40 -0.75 19.80
CA GLY A 121 -3.74 -0.52 18.52
C GLY A 121 -4.61 -0.88 17.32
N ILE A 122 -5.63 -1.73 17.49
CA ILE A 122 -6.62 -2.01 16.44
C ILE A 122 -7.58 -0.84 16.29
N VAL A 123 -8.03 -0.26 17.41
CA VAL A 123 -8.90 0.93 17.40
C VAL A 123 -8.20 2.08 16.68
N VAL A 124 -6.92 2.32 16.98
CA VAL A 124 -6.10 3.33 16.27
C VAL A 124 -6.00 3.04 14.78
N LYS A 125 -5.67 1.80 14.41
CA LYS A 125 -5.62 1.41 12.99
C LYS A 125 -6.94 1.67 12.30
N ARG A 126 -8.06 1.23 12.90
CA ARG A 126 -9.40 1.44 12.33
C ARG A 126 -9.76 2.92 12.24
N ALA A 127 -9.38 3.74 13.21
CA ALA A 127 -9.58 5.19 13.16
C ALA A 127 -8.84 5.80 11.98
N LEU A 128 -7.60 5.39 11.70
CA LEU A 128 -6.85 5.89 10.54
C LEU A 128 -7.44 5.43 9.20
N VAL A 129 -8.08 4.24 9.16
CA VAL A 129 -8.90 3.82 8.01
C VAL A 129 -10.12 4.71 7.83
N GLU A 130 -10.91 4.93 8.88
CA GLU A 130 -12.10 5.79 8.78
C GLU A 130 -11.70 7.22 8.38
N ALA A 131 -10.59 7.74 8.92
CA ALA A 131 -10.06 9.04 8.53
C ALA A 131 -9.47 9.10 7.11
N LYS A 132 -9.30 7.94 6.46
CA LYS A 132 -9.02 7.87 5.03
C LYS A 132 -10.28 7.84 4.17
N LEU A 133 -11.34 7.23 4.69
CA LEU A 133 -12.62 7.07 3.98
C LEU A 133 -13.52 8.31 4.11
N ASP A 134 -13.36 9.08 5.17
CA ASP A 134 -14.15 10.27 5.48
C ASP A 134 -13.23 11.51 5.58
N ASP A 135 -13.38 12.43 4.63
CA ASP A 135 -12.58 13.64 4.53
C ASP A 135 -12.72 14.57 5.75
N SER A 136 -13.79 14.44 6.55
CA SER A 136 -13.97 15.22 7.78
C SER A 136 -12.89 14.94 8.84
N TYR A 137 -12.19 13.80 8.75
CA TYR A 137 -11.08 13.47 9.65
C TYR A 137 -9.73 13.46 8.93
N LYS A 138 -9.65 13.94 7.68
CA LYS A 138 -8.44 13.95 6.87
C LYS A 138 -7.26 14.64 7.57
N PHE A 139 -7.52 15.76 8.26
CA PHE A 139 -6.48 16.48 9.00
C PHE A 139 -5.86 15.65 10.13
N ILE A 140 -6.63 14.74 10.77
CA ILE A 140 -6.11 13.82 11.80
C ILE A 140 -5.15 12.82 11.14
N ARG A 141 -5.54 12.29 9.98
CA ARG A 141 -4.71 11.34 9.20
C ARG A 141 -3.40 12.01 8.77
N GLU A 142 -3.46 13.20 8.21
CA GLU A 142 -2.31 13.94 7.70
C GLU A 142 -1.40 14.49 8.80
N ALA A 143 -1.97 14.85 9.96
CA ALA A 143 -1.20 15.23 11.14
C ALA A 143 -0.51 14.02 11.80
N THR A 144 -1.04 12.80 11.65
CA THR A 144 -0.43 11.61 12.24
C THR A 144 0.91 11.30 11.59
N TYR A 145 1.97 11.34 12.39
CA TYR A 145 3.34 11.08 11.93
C TYR A 145 3.81 9.66 12.23
N GLY A 146 3.42 9.15 13.42
CA GLY A 146 3.91 7.87 13.89
C GLY A 146 3.03 7.20 14.93
N ILE A 147 3.27 5.91 15.13
CA ILE A 147 2.50 5.05 16.03
C ILE A 147 3.46 4.14 16.80
N ALA A 148 3.36 4.14 18.12
CA ALA A 148 4.02 3.19 19.01
C ALA A 148 3.02 2.13 19.46
N PHE A 149 3.24 0.89 19.04
CA PHE A 149 2.45 -0.27 19.42
C PHE A 149 3.13 -1.04 20.55
N PHE A 150 2.37 -1.36 21.59
CA PHE A 150 2.80 -2.17 22.73
C PHE A 150 2.04 -3.49 22.74
N GLY A 151 2.67 -4.56 22.27
CA GLY A 151 2.04 -5.89 22.18
C GLY A 151 0.77 -5.90 21.32
N THR A 152 0.61 -4.97 20.38
CA THR A 152 -0.56 -4.97 19.48
C THR A 152 -0.41 -6.09 18.48
N PRO A 153 -1.43 -6.94 18.27
CA PRO A 153 -1.33 -7.95 17.24
C PRO A 153 -1.63 -7.35 15.85
N HIS A 154 -0.71 -7.56 14.91
CA HIS A 154 -0.73 -7.03 13.54
C HIS A 154 -0.95 -8.10 12.49
N GLN A 155 -0.35 -9.28 12.68
CA GLN A 155 -0.48 -10.45 11.82
C GLN A 155 -0.73 -11.66 12.71
N GLY A 156 -1.63 -12.56 12.32
CA GLY A 156 -1.66 -13.88 12.93
C GLY A 156 -0.37 -14.62 12.56
N GLY A 157 0.52 -14.85 13.52
CA GLY A 157 1.59 -15.83 13.37
C GLY A 157 1.03 -17.21 13.00
N ASN A 158 1.90 -18.14 12.57
CA ASN A 158 1.51 -19.50 12.17
C ASN A 158 0.42 -20.09 13.10
N PHE A 159 -0.77 -20.30 12.54
CA PHE A 159 -1.95 -20.96 13.14
C PHE A 159 -2.82 -20.20 14.16
N ALA A 160 -2.60 -18.92 14.47
CA ALA A 160 -3.51 -18.17 15.38
C ALA A 160 -4.28 -17.07 14.65
N LYS A 161 -5.62 -17.16 14.63
CA LYS A 161 -6.47 -16.03 14.22
C LYS A 161 -6.32 -14.91 15.25
N LEU A 162 -6.49 -13.65 14.88
CA LEU A 162 -6.47 -12.53 15.85
C LEU A 162 -7.51 -12.71 16.97
N GLY A 163 -8.60 -13.44 16.71
CA GLY A 163 -9.54 -13.90 17.72
C GLY A 163 -8.93 -14.87 18.76
N ASP A 164 -7.99 -15.73 18.35
CA ASP A 164 -7.25 -16.62 19.26
C ASP A 164 -6.26 -15.84 20.12
N ILE A 165 -5.61 -14.81 19.55
CA ILE A 165 -4.73 -13.90 20.29
C ILE A 165 -5.53 -13.09 21.31
N ALA A 166 -6.66 -12.49 20.91
CA ALA A 166 -7.59 -11.81 21.80
C ALA A 166 -8.05 -12.75 22.94
N ALA A 167 -8.40 -13.98 22.60
CA ALA A 167 -8.77 -15.02 23.57
C ALA A 167 -7.61 -15.37 24.54
N SER A 168 -6.36 -15.37 24.07
CA SER A 168 -5.19 -15.60 24.93
C SER A 168 -4.92 -14.41 25.86
N ILE A 169 -5.08 -13.17 25.40
CA ILE A 169 -5.02 -11.97 26.24
C ILE A 169 -6.03 -12.08 27.38
N ILE A 170 -7.27 -12.46 27.07
CA ILE A 170 -8.33 -12.59 28.06
C ILE A 170 -8.06 -13.70 29.06
N ARG A 171 -7.57 -14.86 28.62
CA ARG A 171 -7.17 -15.96 29.53
C ARG A 171 -5.97 -15.59 30.40
N GLY A 172 -5.10 -14.71 29.93
CA GLY A 172 -3.98 -14.19 30.69
C GLY A 172 -4.41 -13.27 31.83
N VAL A 173 -5.46 -12.47 31.60
CA VAL A 173 -5.97 -11.51 32.58
C VAL A 173 -7.07 -12.10 33.49
N LEU A 174 -7.94 -12.97 32.97
CA LEU A 174 -9.05 -13.60 33.69
C LEU A 174 -8.82 -15.10 33.90
N ARG A 175 -8.99 -15.56 35.15
CA ARG A 175 -8.97 -17.00 35.47
C ARG A 175 -10.12 -17.80 34.83
N ASN A 176 -11.31 -17.21 34.67
CA ASN A 176 -12.51 -17.84 34.09
C ASN A 176 -13.28 -16.83 33.20
N PRO A 177 -12.99 -16.77 31.89
CA PRO A 177 -13.71 -15.87 30.99
C PRO A 177 -15.11 -16.41 30.62
N SER A 178 -16.05 -15.52 30.34
CA SER A 178 -17.40 -15.90 29.90
C SER A 178 -17.36 -16.59 28.53
N SER A 179 -18.16 -17.65 28.34
CA SER A 179 -18.22 -18.40 27.08
C SER A 179 -18.74 -17.54 25.92
N THR A 180 -19.65 -16.60 26.18
CA THR A 180 -20.23 -15.68 25.20
C THR A 180 -19.20 -14.71 24.63
N PHE A 181 -18.33 -14.13 25.48
CA PHE A 181 -17.26 -13.25 25.04
C PHE A 181 -16.21 -14.00 24.23
N MET A 182 -15.87 -15.22 24.67
CA MET A 182 -14.94 -16.10 23.96
C MET A 182 -15.49 -16.60 22.62
N GLU A 183 -16.81 -16.78 22.52
CA GLU A 183 -17.49 -17.11 21.27
C GLU A 183 -17.54 -15.94 20.30
N ALA A 184 -17.81 -14.71 20.77
CA ALA A 184 -17.81 -13.51 19.92
C ALA A 184 -16.46 -13.28 19.23
N LEU A 185 -15.36 -13.47 19.97
CA LEU A 185 -13.99 -13.37 19.43
C LEU A 185 -13.63 -14.48 18.43
N LYS A 186 -14.30 -15.64 18.49
CA LYS A 186 -14.02 -16.82 17.64
C LYS A 186 -14.96 -16.93 16.43
N LYS A 187 -16.25 -16.58 16.59
CA LYS A 187 -17.30 -16.69 15.56
C LYS A 187 -17.23 -15.56 14.55
N ASP A 188 -17.02 -14.34 15.01
CA ASP A 188 -16.88 -13.21 14.11
C ASP A 188 -15.42 -13.03 13.72
N SER A 189 -15.22 -12.86 12.41
CA SER A 189 -13.99 -12.41 11.80
C SER A 189 -13.71 -10.94 12.17
N LEU A 190 -13.73 -10.60 13.48
CA LEU A 190 -13.34 -9.33 14.10
C LEU A 190 -12.09 -8.70 13.48
N PHE A 191 -11.29 -9.55 12.85
CA PHE A 191 -10.10 -9.25 12.09
C PHE A 191 -9.98 -10.17 10.87
N SER A 192 -10.97 -10.18 9.97
CA SER A 192 -10.85 -10.85 8.68
C SER A 192 -9.55 -10.39 7.99
N ASP A 193 -9.02 -11.21 7.08
CA ASP A 193 -7.87 -10.84 6.23
C ASP A 193 -8.06 -9.49 5.52
N THR A 194 -9.30 -9.00 5.43
CA THR A 194 -9.70 -7.66 4.97
C THR A 194 -9.15 -6.54 5.87
N LEU A 195 -9.37 -6.58 7.20
CA LEU A 195 -8.85 -5.56 8.12
C LEU A 195 -7.30 -5.58 8.13
N VAL A 196 -6.69 -6.76 8.24
CA VAL A 196 -5.21 -6.90 8.29
C VAL A 196 -4.55 -6.55 6.96
N GLY A 197 -5.16 -6.95 5.84
CA GLY A 197 -4.68 -6.65 4.49
C GLY A 197 -4.74 -5.16 4.15
N ASP A 198 -5.81 -4.47 4.59
CA ASP A 198 -5.98 -3.05 4.35
C ASP A 198 -5.03 -2.18 5.20
N PHE A 199 -4.67 -2.62 6.42
CA PHE A 199 -3.84 -1.82 7.32
C PHE A 199 -2.35 -1.80 6.97
N ARG A 200 -1.78 -2.88 6.45
CA ARG A 200 -0.33 -2.93 6.18
C ARG A 200 0.09 -1.82 5.21
N HIS A 201 -0.68 -1.60 4.16
CA HIS A 201 -0.44 -0.57 3.15
C HIS A 201 -0.72 0.85 3.64
N GLN A 202 -1.65 1.01 4.58
CA GLN A 202 -1.98 2.33 5.15
C GLN A 202 -0.98 2.77 6.24
N LEU A 203 -0.39 1.80 6.93
CA LEU A 203 0.65 2.08 7.92
C LEU A 203 2.01 2.40 7.28
N GLU A 204 2.18 2.16 5.98
CA GLU A 204 3.36 2.60 5.22
C GLU A 204 3.48 4.13 5.14
N ASP A 205 2.42 4.89 5.47
CA ASP A 205 2.45 6.34 5.57
C ASP A 205 2.96 6.85 6.93
N TYR A 206 2.97 6.01 7.98
CA TYR A 206 3.46 6.36 9.33
C TYR A 206 4.77 5.69 9.73
N HIS A 207 5.48 6.30 10.68
CA HIS A 207 6.64 5.68 11.35
C HIS A 207 6.16 4.84 12.52
N VAL A 208 6.57 3.58 12.58
CA VAL A 208 6.08 2.62 13.57
C VAL A 208 7.18 2.21 14.55
N LEU A 209 6.84 2.19 15.83
CA LEU A 209 7.59 1.48 16.87
C LEU A 209 6.77 0.29 17.31
N SER A 210 7.37 -0.89 17.32
CA SER A 210 6.71 -2.15 17.69
C SER A 210 7.42 -2.73 18.92
N PHE A 211 6.88 -2.44 20.10
CA PHE A 211 7.33 -2.97 21.38
C PHE A 211 6.65 -4.33 21.62
N PHE A 212 7.45 -5.37 21.88
CA PHE A 212 6.93 -6.73 22.03
C PHE A 212 7.47 -7.41 23.30
N GLU A 213 6.63 -8.21 23.93
CA GLU A 213 6.97 -8.98 25.12
C GLU A 213 8.02 -10.06 24.83
N THR A 214 8.87 -10.33 25.81
CA THR A 214 9.85 -11.42 25.76
C THR A 214 9.69 -12.41 26.91
N LEU A 215 8.94 -12.06 27.97
CA LEU A 215 8.65 -12.94 29.09
C LEU A 215 7.28 -13.62 28.95
N PRO A 216 7.17 -14.92 29.27
CA PRO A 216 5.90 -15.63 29.17
C PRO A 216 4.94 -15.28 30.31
N MET A 217 3.65 -15.26 29.99
CA MET A 217 2.59 -15.12 31.00
C MET A 217 2.25 -16.48 31.62
N GLY A 218 3.06 -16.91 32.57
CA GLY A 218 2.91 -18.19 33.26
C GLY A 218 2.90 -19.38 32.28
N ARG A 219 1.90 -20.27 32.40
CA ARG A 219 1.76 -21.46 31.52
C ARG A 219 1.21 -21.15 30.12
N LEU A 220 0.74 -19.92 29.87
CA LEU A 220 0.17 -19.53 28.57
C LEU A 220 1.25 -19.23 27.53
N GLY A 221 2.50 -19.02 27.95
CA GLY A 221 3.58 -18.60 27.06
C GLY A 221 3.47 -17.12 26.70
N LEU A 222 4.06 -16.74 25.56
CA LEU A 222 3.88 -15.41 24.99
C LEU A 222 2.45 -15.28 24.46
N ILE A 223 1.77 -14.19 24.82
CA ILE A 223 0.41 -13.88 24.41
C ILE A 223 0.38 -13.35 22.97
N VAL A 224 1.30 -12.44 22.63
CA VAL A 224 1.54 -11.85 21.31
C VAL A 224 3.02 -12.00 20.97
N ASP A 225 3.35 -13.07 20.24
CA ASP A 225 4.73 -13.31 19.82
C ASP A 225 5.29 -12.17 18.93
N GLN A 226 6.62 -12.05 18.84
CA GLN A 226 7.30 -11.00 18.05
C GLN A 226 6.76 -10.85 16.61
N LYS A 227 6.45 -11.95 15.91
CA LYS A 227 5.94 -11.85 14.53
C LYS A 227 4.52 -11.29 14.51
N SER A 228 3.74 -11.62 15.52
CA SER A 228 2.39 -11.10 15.68
C SER A 228 2.41 -9.63 16.12
N ALA A 229 3.38 -9.23 16.95
CA ALA A 229 3.57 -7.87 17.44
C ALA A 229 4.25 -6.93 16.45
N THR A 230 4.70 -7.41 15.28
CA THR A 230 5.44 -6.61 14.30
C THR A 230 4.74 -6.60 12.93
N LEU A 231 4.93 -5.50 12.20
CA LEU A 231 4.39 -5.30 10.87
C LEU A 231 5.32 -5.79 9.78
N GLY A 232 6.61 -6.00 10.04
CA GLY A 232 7.61 -6.37 9.05
C GLY A 232 7.77 -5.33 7.92
N LEU A 233 7.66 -4.04 8.23
CA LEU A 233 7.89 -2.94 7.26
C LEU A 233 9.40 -2.82 6.95
N ALA A 234 9.76 -2.11 5.88
CA ALA A 234 11.17 -1.90 5.51
C ALA A 234 11.90 -1.07 6.59
N GLY A 235 13.20 -1.34 6.80
CA GLY A 235 13.96 -1.01 8.02
C GLY A 235 14.12 0.46 8.44
N VAL A 236 13.48 1.42 7.76
CA VAL A 236 13.37 2.82 8.21
C VAL A 236 11.97 3.16 8.73
N ARG A 237 10.96 2.32 8.45
CA ARG A 237 9.54 2.57 8.74
C ARG A 237 9.04 1.89 9.99
N GLU A 238 9.65 0.78 10.39
CA GLU A 238 9.32 0.09 11.63
C GLU A 238 10.60 -0.22 12.41
N ARG A 239 10.60 0.12 13.69
CA ARG A 239 11.61 -0.35 14.64
C ARG A 239 10.99 -1.36 15.60
N GLN A 240 11.56 -2.54 15.65
CA GLN A 240 11.11 -3.63 16.51
C GLN A 240 11.95 -3.63 17.78
N ILE A 241 11.30 -3.56 18.94
CA ILE A 241 11.96 -3.29 20.23
C ILE A 241 11.48 -4.36 21.23
N PRO A 242 12.35 -5.29 21.66
CA PRO A 242 11.99 -6.26 22.68
C PRO A 242 11.87 -5.60 24.05
N MET A 243 10.92 -6.02 24.88
CA MET A 243 10.75 -5.57 26.26
C MET A 243 10.91 -6.75 27.21
N ASP A 244 11.61 -6.58 28.33
CA ASP A 244 11.79 -7.62 29.35
C ASP A 244 10.57 -7.69 30.29
N ALA A 245 9.40 -7.89 29.67
CA ALA A 245 8.12 -7.92 30.33
C ALA A 245 7.17 -8.92 29.66
N ASP A 246 6.14 -9.33 30.40
CA ASP A 246 4.99 -10.04 29.83
C ASP A 246 4.01 -9.04 29.16
N HIS A 247 2.98 -9.56 28.50
CA HIS A 247 2.00 -8.75 27.75
C HIS A 247 1.29 -7.66 28.57
N THR A 248 1.15 -7.85 29.88
CA THR A 248 0.55 -6.84 30.77
C THR A 248 1.57 -5.81 31.23
N GLY A 249 2.82 -6.22 31.40
CA GLY A 249 3.95 -5.36 31.80
C GLY A 249 4.57 -4.57 30.66
N VAL A 250 4.40 -4.97 29.39
CA VAL A 250 5.08 -4.39 28.21
C VAL A 250 4.95 -2.87 28.07
N CYS A 251 3.92 -2.25 28.66
CA CYS A 251 3.64 -0.81 28.62
C CYS A 251 3.69 -0.11 29.99
N LYS A 252 4.27 -0.78 30.99
CA LYS A 252 4.29 -0.37 32.40
C LYS A 252 5.72 -0.25 32.90
N PHE A 253 6.01 0.81 33.64
CA PHE A 253 7.37 1.13 34.07
C PHE A 253 7.40 1.62 35.52
N GLU A 254 8.29 1.04 36.32
CA GLU A 254 8.40 1.33 37.76
C GLU A 254 9.21 2.60 38.07
N SER A 255 10.18 2.94 37.21
CA SER A 255 11.10 4.07 37.36
C SER A 255 11.46 4.69 36.01
N ALA A 256 11.82 5.99 36.02
CA ALA A 256 12.31 6.70 34.85
C ALA A 256 13.75 6.30 34.46
N GLU A 257 14.47 5.63 35.36
CA GLU A 257 15.84 5.12 35.22
C GLU A 257 15.87 3.60 34.98
N GLY A 258 14.72 2.95 34.81
CA GLY A 258 14.65 1.52 34.52
C GLY A 258 15.01 1.23 33.06
N ASP A 259 15.80 0.17 32.81
CA ASP A 259 16.30 -0.20 31.48
C ASP A 259 15.21 -0.24 30.39
N ASP A 260 14.06 -0.84 30.70
CA ASP A 260 12.92 -0.94 29.79
C ASP A 260 12.29 0.44 29.48
N TYR A 261 12.20 1.33 30.49
CA TYR A 261 11.71 2.69 30.27
C TYR A 261 12.71 3.52 29.48
N GLU A 262 14.01 3.42 29.76
CA GLU A 262 15.05 4.10 28.99
C GLU A 262 15.02 3.69 27.52
N GLN A 263 14.89 2.39 27.24
CA GLN A 263 14.80 1.88 25.89
C GLN A 263 13.53 2.37 25.18
N MET A 264 12.39 2.34 25.86
CA MET A 264 11.12 2.84 25.32
C MET A 264 11.18 4.34 25.06
N SER A 265 11.57 5.12 26.06
CA SER A 265 11.60 6.60 26.01
C SER A 265 12.57 7.10 24.94
N PHE A 266 13.77 6.53 24.82
CA PHE A 266 14.72 6.86 23.76
C PHE A 266 14.08 6.78 22.36
N ASN A 267 13.34 5.70 22.10
CA ASN A 267 12.71 5.47 20.80
C ASN A 267 11.51 6.38 20.56
N LEU A 268 10.65 6.54 21.57
CA LEU A 268 9.48 7.40 21.49
C LEU A 268 9.86 8.88 21.34
N VAL A 269 10.82 9.37 22.12
CA VAL A 269 11.34 10.75 22.03
C VAL A 269 11.94 11.02 20.64
N ARG A 270 12.70 10.07 20.09
CA ARG A 270 13.24 10.20 18.73
C ARG A 270 12.14 10.30 17.68
N LEU A 271 11.09 9.49 17.81
CA LEU A 271 9.93 9.53 16.92
C LEU A 271 9.22 10.90 17.00
N VAL A 272 8.95 11.38 18.21
CA VAL A 272 8.28 12.66 18.46
C VAL A 272 9.09 13.84 17.93
N LYS A 273 10.41 13.90 18.23
CA LYS A 273 11.28 14.96 17.71
C LYS A 273 11.33 14.97 16.17
N SER A 274 11.28 13.80 15.55
CA SER A 274 11.21 13.68 14.08
C SER A 274 9.88 14.18 13.53
N ALA A 275 8.78 13.96 14.25
CA ALA A 275 7.45 14.46 13.91
C ALA A 275 7.39 16.00 13.92
N VAL A 276 7.88 16.62 15.00
CA VAL A 276 7.94 18.08 15.15
C VAL A 276 8.79 18.70 14.05
N LYS A 277 9.98 18.15 13.78
CA LYS A 277 10.86 18.63 12.71
C LYS A 277 10.19 18.55 11.33
N ALA A 278 9.51 17.44 11.04
CA ALA A 278 8.80 17.26 9.77
C ALA A 278 7.62 18.23 9.62
N ALA A 279 6.90 18.53 10.70
CA ALA A 279 5.82 19.51 10.70
C ALA A 279 6.34 20.94 10.46
N ALA A 280 7.42 21.34 11.13
CA ALA A 280 8.05 22.64 10.94
C ALA A 280 8.52 22.85 9.48
N GLU A 281 9.08 21.81 8.85
CA GLU A 281 9.48 21.88 7.44
C GLU A 281 8.28 22.01 6.50
N ARG A 282 7.18 21.28 6.76
CA ARG A 282 5.94 21.43 5.99
C ARG A 282 5.38 22.85 6.08
N ALA A 283 5.32 23.43 7.28
CA ALA A 283 4.86 24.80 7.49
C ALA A 283 5.75 25.83 6.76
N ARG A 284 7.08 25.63 6.81
CA ARG A 284 8.04 26.47 6.08
C ARG A 284 7.83 26.40 4.56
N ILE A 285 7.63 25.21 3.99
CA ILE A 285 7.36 25.04 2.56
C ILE A 285 6.04 25.71 2.16
N ALA A 286 4.98 25.54 2.96
CA ALA A 286 3.67 26.15 2.69
C ALA A 286 3.73 27.69 2.68
N SER A 287 4.52 28.30 3.56
CA SER A 287 4.71 29.75 3.63
C SER A 287 5.45 30.36 2.42
N LEU A 288 6.14 29.54 1.62
CA LEU A 288 6.89 29.98 0.44
C LEU A 288 6.06 29.95 -0.85
N SER A 289 4.80 29.51 -0.80
CA SER A 289 3.93 29.37 -1.97
C SER A 289 2.84 30.47 -2.07
N VAL A 290 3.05 31.41 -3.05
CA VAL A 290 2.07 32.24 -3.84
C VAL A 290 1.93 33.76 -3.49
N PRO A 291 1.75 34.71 -4.45
CA PRO A 291 2.14 34.80 -5.88
C PRO A 291 2.97 36.07 -6.26
N SER A 292 3.68 36.05 -7.39
CA SER A 292 4.09 37.30 -8.08
C SER A 292 3.89 37.20 -9.59
N SER A 293 2.91 37.96 -10.08
CA SER A 293 2.71 38.34 -11.47
C SER A 293 3.54 39.60 -11.78
N ARG A 294 4.37 39.56 -12.84
CA ARG A 294 4.66 40.70 -13.73
C ARG A 294 5.42 40.23 -14.98
N PRO A 295 5.10 40.77 -16.17
CA PRO A 295 5.65 40.29 -17.43
C PRO A 295 6.93 41.06 -17.80
N LEU A 296 7.93 40.36 -18.37
CA LEU A 296 9.04 40.98 -19.09
C LEU A 296 9.24 40.29 -20.44
N SER A 297 9.59 41.13 -21.40
CA SER A 297 9.50 40.98 -22.85
C SER A 297 10.53 40.06 -23.50
N GLU A 298 10.08 39.53 -24.64
CA GLU A 298 10.75 38.97 -25.82
C GLU A 298 12.28 38.79 -25.87
N ALA A 299 12.63 37.54 -26.24
CA ALA A 299 13.50 37.13 -27.34
C ALA A 299 14.57 36.10 -26.91
N ALA A 300 14.12 34.90 -26.58
CA ALA A 300 14.95 33.70 -26.60
C ALA A 300 14.35 32.71 -27.60
N SER A 301 15.22 32.06 -28.38
CA SER A 301 14.88 31.13 -29.46
C SER A 301 13.74 30.17 -29.06
N VAL A 302 12.75 30.02 -29.95
CA VAL A 302 11.50 29.27 -29.73
C VAL A 302 11.76 27.84 -29.21
N ASP A 303 12.86 27.20 -29.63
CA ASP A 303 13.23 25.86 -29.16
C ASP A 303 13.69 25.82 -27.68
N THR A 304 14.34 26.87 -27.17
CA THR A 304 14.79 26.96 -25.77
C THR A 304 13.61 27.24 -24.83
N VAL A 305 12.68 28.09 -25.26
CA VAL A 305 11.46 28.43 -24.51
C VAL A 305 10.53 27.22 -24.42
N THR A 306 10.41 26.41 -25.48
CA THR A 306 9.52 25.24 -25.50
C THR A 306 10.03 24.12 -24.58
N LYS A 307 11.35 23.86 -24.56
CA LYS A 307 11.98 22.95 -23.57
C LYS A 307 11.80 23.42 -22.13
N SER A 308 11.92 24.73 -21.90
CA SER A 308 11.66 25.33 -20.59
C SER A 308 10.21 25.14 -20.14
N LEU A 309 9.23 25.28 -21.05
CA LEU A 309 7.81 25.13 -20.71
C LEU A 309 7.42 23.69 -20.35
N LEU A 310 7.96 22.69 -21.04
CA LEU A 310 7.70 21.28 -20.69
C LEU A 310 8.25 20.89 -19.31
N SER A 311 9.28 21.59 -18.82
CA SER A 311 9.79 21.37 -17.46
C SER A 311 8.80 21.78 -16.35
N HIS A 312 7.76 22.55 -16.69
CA HIS A 312 6.71 22.96 -15.76
C HIS A 312 5.60 21.91 -15.62
N LEU A 313 5.54 20.89 -16.49
CA LEU A 313 4.60 19.80 -16.33
C LEU A 313 5.16 18.77 -15.33
N PRO A 314 4.55 18.58 -14.15
CA PRO A 314 4.95 17.53 -13.24
C PRO A 314 4.69 16.18 -13.90
N TYR A 315 5.65 15.27 -13.84
CA TYR A 315 5.48 13.92 -14.38
C TYR A 315 6.03 12.87 -13.40
N ALA A 316 5.47 11.67 -13.47
CA ALA A 316 5.88 10.52 -12.69
C ALA A 316 7.14 9.90 -13.32
N VAL A 317 8.28 10.03 -12.65
CA VAL A 317 9.59 9.58 -13.17
C VAL A 317 9.63 8.07 -13.37
N ASP A 318 8.99 7.30 -12.49
CA ASP A 318 8.97 5.83 -12.51
C ASP A 318 7.85 5.21 -13.38
N ALA A 319 7.04 6.03 -14.05
CA ALA A 319 5.92 5.56 -14.86
C ALA A 319 6.32 4.85 -16.17
N PRO A 320 7.32 5.33 -16.95
CA PRO A 320 7.67 4.68 -18.21
C PRO A 320 8.19 3.25 -18.04
N PHE A 321 7.96 2.40 -19.03
CA PHE A 321 8.35 0.98 -19.01
C PHE A 321 9.86 0.75 -18.92
N ASN A 322 10.67 1.73 -19.33
CA ASN A 322 12.12 1.64 -19.52
C ASN A 322 12.91 2.47 -18.50
N THR A 323 12.32 2.77 -17.34
CA THR A 323 13.01 3.43 -16.24
C THR A 323 14.07 2.53 -15.62
N TYR A 324 15.06 3.13 -14.95
CA TYR A 324 16.14 2.41 -14.30
C TYR A 324 15.63 1.40 -13.26
N SER A 325 14.63 1.80 -12.46
CA SER A 325 13.95 0.96 -11.47
C SER A 325 13.36 -0.33 -12.07
N ARG A 326 13.07 -0.33 -13.38
CA ARG A 326 12.46 -1.44 -14.14
C ARG A 326 13.44 -2.13 -15.10
N GLN A 327 14.74 -1.82 -15.05
CA GLN A 327 15.73 -2.34 -16.02
C GLN A 327 15.84 -3.87 -16.04
N HIS A 328 15.48 -4.54 -14.94
CA HIS A 328 15.53 -6.00 -14.80
C HIS A 328 14.16 -6.68 -14.95
N ASP A 329 13.12 -5.91 -15.26
CA ASP A 329 11.78 -6.44 -15.40
C ASP A 329 11.67 -7.28 -16.70
N PRO A 330 11.21 -8.54 -16.64
CA PRO A 330 11.35 -9.49 -17.75
C PRO A 330 10.29 -9.33 -18.84
N THR A 331 10.66 -9.26 -20.12
CA THR A 331 9.70 -9.38 -21.23
C THR A 331 9.29 -10.85 -21.46
N CYS A 332 8.27 -11.09 -22.28
CA CYS A 332 7.90 -12.44 -22.73
C CYS A 332 9.13 -13.11 -23.35
N LEU A 333 9.34 -14.38 -23.01
CA LEU A 333 10.40 -15.17 -23.62
C LEU A 333 10.05 -15.49 -25.07
N PRO A 334 11.03 -15.66 -25.96
CA PRO A 334 10.78 -16.15 -27.31
C PRO A 334 9.93 -17.41 -27.27
N LYS A 335 8.97 -17.51 -28.20
CA LYS A 335 8.02 -18.63 -28.33
C LYS A 335 7.00 -18.77 -27.18
N THR A 336 6.88 -17.79 -26.29
CA THR A 336 5.77 -17.73 -25.31
C THR A 336 4.73 -16.69 -25.70
N ARG A 337 3.47 -16.90 -25.33
CA ARG A 337 2.34 -15.98 -25.61
C ARG A 337 2.21 -15.59 -27.09
N VAL A 338 2.61 -16.48 -27.99
CA VAL A 338 2.81 -16.17 -29.42
C VAL A 338 1.53 -15.67 -30.09
N ASP A 339 0.43 -16.40 -29.95
CA ASP A 339 -0.82 -16.06 -30.63
C ASP A 339 -1.45 -14.79 -30.05
N LEU A 340 -1.40 -14.62 -28.72
CA LEU A 340 -1.86 -13.40 -28.07
C LEU A 340 -1.06 -12.16 -28.51
N LEU A 341 0.28 -12.26 -28.53
CA LEU A 341 1.12 -11.16 -29.00
C LEU A 341 0.83 -10.84 -30.48
N ARG A 342 0.64 -11.86 -31.31
CA ARG A 342 0.24 -11.68 -32.72
C ARG A 342 -1.10 -10.95 -32.81
N GLU A 343 -2.08 -11.32 -32.02
CA GLU A 343 -3.39 -10.65 -31.97
C GLU A 343 -3.26 -9.18 -31.58
N ILE A 344 -2.51 -8.88 -30.52
CA ILE A 344 -2.26 -7.50 -30.07
C ILE A 344 -1.56 -6.69 -31.18
N TYR A 345 -0.55 -7.25 -31.85
CA TYR A 345 0.14 -6.54 -32.93
C TYR A 345 -0.75 -6.33 -34.15
N THR A 346 -1.60 -7.30 -34.50
CA THR A 346 -2.59 -7.14 -35.57
C THR A 346 -3.58 -6.05 -35.25
N TRP A 347 -4.09 -6.00 -34.01
CA TRP A 347 -4.98 -4.93 -33.56
C TRP A 347 -4.30 -3.56 -33.62
N ALA A 348 -3.11 -3.44 -33.03
CA ALA A 348 -2.39 -2.18 -32.92
C ALA A 348 -2.00 -1.59 -34.28
N ASN A 349 -1.52 -2.43 -35.22
CA ASN A 349 -1.10 -2.00 -36.56
C ASN A 349 -2.24 -2.00 -37.59
N GLY A 350 -3.35 -2.66 -37.28
CA GLY A 350 -4.43 -2.92 -38.22
C GLY A 350 -5.41 -1.76 -38.41
N LYS A 351 -6.47 -2.06 -39.17
CA LYS A 351 -7.61 -1.16 -39.43
C LYS A 351 -8.77 -1.34 -38.45
N ASP A 352 -8.56 -2.07 -37.35
CA ASP A 352 -9.58 -2.28 -36.32
C ASP A 352 -10.14 -0.93 -35.85
N GLY A 353 -11.46 -0.82 -35.69
CA GLY A 353 -12.10 0.42 -35.20
C GLY A 353 -11.92 0.62 -33.69
N ARG A 354 -11.71 -0.47 -32.94
CA ARG A 354 -11.54 -0.46 -31.49
C ARG A 354 -10.18 0.11 -31.12
N PHE A 355 -10.15 1.14 -30.29
CA PHE A 355 -8.93 1.87 -29.98
C PHE A 355 -8.37 1.52 -28.60
N ILE A 356 -9.13 0.83 -27.74
CA ILE A 356 -8.61 0.21 -26.51
C ILE A 356 -8.52 -1.31 -26.69
N TYR A 357 -7.40 -1.91 -26.30
CA TYR A 357 -7.28 -3.35 -26.08
C TYR A 357 -7.13 -3.58 -24.58
N TRP A 358 -8.15 -4.16 -23.95
CA TRP A 358 -8.17 -4.43 -22.53
C TRP A 358 -7.72 -5.87 -22.25
N LEU A 359 -6.49 -6.00 -21.79
CA LEU A 359 -5.90 -7.27 -21.35
C LEU A 359 -6.15 -7.49 -19.85
N ASN A 360 -7.14 -8.30 -19.52
CA ASN A 360 -7.49 -8.59 -18.13
C ASN A 360 -7.11 -10.01 -17.69
N GLY A 361 -7.06 -10.23 -16.37
CA GLY A 361 -6.87 -11.57 -15.82
C GLY A 361 -6.40 -11.59 -14.37
N LEU A 362 -6.30 -12.80 -13.81
CA LEU A 362 -5.89 -13.02 -12.42
C LEU A 362 -4.47 -12.55 -12.14
N ALA A 363 -4.15 -12.34 -10.86
CA ALA A 363 -2.80 -12.01 -10.42
C ALA A 363 -1.80 -13.10 -10.85
N GLY A 364 -0.62 -12.70 -11.30
CA GLY A 364 0.46 -13.64 -11.64
C GLY A 364 0.31 -14.40 -12.97
N THR A 365 -0.66 -14.05 -13.81
CA THR A 365 -0.87 -14.62 -15.15
C THR A 365 0.03 -14.04 -16.25
N GLY A 366 0.77 -12.96 -15.96
CA GLY A 366 1.78 -12.38 -16.86
C GLY A 366 1.39 -11.09 -17.60
N LYS A 367 0.29 -10.42 -17.19
CA LYS A 367 -0.16 -9.12 -17.77
C LYS A 367 0.98 -8.10 -17.93
N SER A 368 1.69 -7.80 -16.86
CA SER A 368 2.78 -6.80 -16.85
C SER A 368 3.93 -7.19 -17.79
N THR A 369 4.23 -8.49 -17.91
CA THR A 369 5.26 -9.01 -18.82
C THR A 369 4.86 -8.82 -20.28
N ILE A 370 3.58 -9.04 -20.61
CA ILE A 370 3.02 -8.79 -21.95
C ILE A 370 3.04 -7.29 -22.26
N ALA A 371 2.55 -6.45 -21.34
CA ALA A 371 2.59 -4.99 -21.50
C ALA A 371 4.00 -4.46 -21.77
N ARG A 372 5.01 -4.93 -21.01
CA ARG A 372 6.42 -4.55 -21.25
C ARG A 372 6.96 -5.03 -22.59
N THR A 373 6.55 -6.22 -23.03
CA THR A 373 6.93 -6.76 -24.35
C THR A 373 6.40 -5.87 -25.47
N VAL A 374 5.12 -5.49 -25.38
CA VAL A 374 4.48 -4.61 -26.37
C VAL A 374 5.10 -3.22 -26.33
N ALA A 375 5.31 -2.66 -25.13
CA ALA A 375 5.95 -1.35 -24.97
C ALA A 375 7.36 -1.32 -25.59
N ARG A 376 8.19 -2.34 -25.31
CA ARG A 376 9.53 -2.49 -25.90
C ARG A 376 9.48 -2.56 -27.43
N LYS A 377 8.61 -3.40 -27.98
CA LYS A 377 8.47 -3.58 -29.43
C LYS A 377 8.10 -2.27 -30.13
N TYR A 378 7.13 -1.54 -29.61
CA TYR A 378 6.71 -0.27 -30.20
C TYR A 378 7.67 0.88 -29.93
N PHE A 379 8.45 0.82 -28.85
CA PHE A 379 9.54 1.76 -28.60
C PHE A 379 10.63 1.61 -29.65
N GLU A 380 11.07 0.38 -29.92
CA GLU A 380 12.07 0.06 -30.96
C GLU A 380 11.58 0.44 -32.37
N ASN A 381 10.29 0.30 -32.64
CA ASN A 381 9.68 0.73 -33.90
C ASN A 381 9.46 2.26 -33.99
N GLY A 382 9.75 3.04 -32.95
CA GLY A 382 9.50 4.49 -32.92
C GLY A 382 8.03 4.90 -32.81
N GLN A 383 7.12 3.96 -32.53
CA GLN A 383 5.66 4.15 -32.54
C GLN A 383 5.04 4.19 -31.14
N LEU A 384 5.76 3.82 -30.09
CA LEU A 384 5.29 3.96 -28.71
C LEU A 384 5.17 5.45 -28.40
N GLY A 385 3.95 5.96 -28.22
CA GLY A 385 3.70 7.35 -27.84
C GLY A 385 4.11 7.59 -26.39
N ALA A 386 3.57 6.79 -25.48
CA ALA A 386 3.91 6.84 -24.06
C ALA A 386 3.62 5.50 -23.37
N SER A 387 4.14 5.35 -22.17
CA SER A 387 3.80 4.25 -21.28
C SER A 387 3.64 4.74 -19.85
N PHE A 388 2.69 4.16 -19.12
CA PHE A 388 2.47 4.44 -17.71
C PHE A 388 2.18 3.13 -16.99
N PHE A 389 3.07 2.78 -16.07
CA PHE A 389 3.00 1.56 -15.28
C PHE A 389 2.57 1.94 -13.87
N PHE A 390 1.27 1.78 -13.60
CA PHE A 390 0.74 2.04 -12.27
C PHE A 390 1.38 1.09 -11.26
N SER A 391 1.58 1.60 -10.05
CA SER A 391 1.99 0.76 -8.93
C SER A 391 1.38 1.29 -7.65
N ARG A 392 0.56 0.45 -7.00
CA ARG A 392 -0.12 0.84 -5.76
C ARG A 392 0.93 1.07 -4.68
N GLY A 393 0.93 2.28 -4.09
CA GLY A 393 1.98 2.69 -3.15
C GLY A 393 3.31 3.13 -3.78
N GLY A 394 3.42 3.16 -5.12
CA GLY A 394 4.61 3.64 -5.84
C GLY A 394 4.76 5.17 -5.90
N GLY A 395 4.18 5.90 -4.94
CA GLY A 395 4.16 7.36 -4.92
C GLY A 395 3.39 7.94 -6.13
N ASP A 396 4.10 8.62 -7.01
CA ASP A 396 3.52 9.29 -8.19
C ASP A 396 2.84 8.32 -9.17
N VAL A 397 3.28 7.07 -9.25
CA VAL A 397 2.68 6.06 -10.13
C VAL A 397 1.48 5.34 -9.50
N GLY A 398 1.14 5.66 -8.24
CA GLY A 398 -0.07 5.16 -7.59
C GLY A 398 -1.29 6.06 -7.78
N HIS A 399 -1.12 7.27 -8.32
CA HIS A 399 -2.18 8.28 -8.40
C HIS A 399 -2.35 8.81 -9.82
N ALA A 400 -3.56 9.28 -10.15
CA ALA A 400 -3.86 9.82 -11.48
C ALA A 400 -3.37 11.26 -11.70
N SER A 401 -3.01 12.00 -10.65
CA SER A 401 -2.70 13.44 -10.71
C SER A 401 -1.59 13.81 -11.71
N LYS A 402 -0.62 12.92 -11.94
CA LYS A 402 0.46 13.10 -12.92
C LYS A 402 0.28 12.22 -14.17
N PHE A 403 -0.84 11.51 -14.32
CA PHE A 403 -1.02 10.51 -15.37
C PHE A 403 -0.96 11.13 -16.77
N PHE A 404 -1.82 12.11 -17.06
CA PHE A 404 -1.87 12.73 -18.38
C PHE A 404 -0.70 13.68 -18.66
N THR A 405 -0.21 14.40 -17.66
CA THR A 405 1.00 15.21 -17.81
C THR A 405 2.23 14.34 -18.14
N THR A 406 2.34 13.15 -17.54
CA THR A 406 3.42 12.18 -17.87
C THR A 406 3.31 11.64 -19.29
N ILE A 407 2.10 11.37 -19.76
CA ILE A 407 1.85 10.97 -21.14
C ILE A 407 2.22 12.11 -22.11
N ALA A 408 1.81 13.34 -21.80
CA ALA A 408 2.13 14.53 -22.61
C ALA A 408 3.65 14.75 -22.73
N VAL A 409 4.39 14.67 -21.61
CA VAL A 409 5.86 14.80 -21.61
C VAL A 409 6.53 13.70 -22.46
N GLN A 410 6.03 12.47 -22.43
CA GLN A 410 6.54 11.39 -23.28
C GLN A 410 6.23 11.59 -24.76
N LEU A 411 5.02 12.05 -25.09
CA LEU A 411 4.60 12.37 -26.45
C LEU A 411 5.40 13.53 -27.05
N ALA A 412 5.67 14.58 -26.26
CA ALA A 412 6.47 15.72 -26.68
C ALA A 412 7.86 15.31 -27.17
N ARG A 413 8.43 14.23 -26.61
CA ARG A 413 9.74 13.70 -27.01
C ARG A 413 9.72 12.90 -28.32
N LYS A 414 8.54 12.69 -28.93
CA LYS A 414 8.41 11.86 -30.16
C LYS A 414 8.67 12.64 -31.43
N SER A 415 8.36 13.93 -31.45
CA SER A 415 8.66 14.79 -32.60
C SER A 415 8.69 16.25 -32.17
N GLN A 416 9.47 17.07 -32.87
CA GLN A 416 9.56 18.51 -32.63
C GLN A 416 8.19 19.20 -32.77
N SER A 417 7.33 18.69 -33.65
CA SER A 417 5.96 19.19 -33.80
C SER A 417 5.09 18.93 -32.57
N LEU A 418 5.16 17.71 -32.00
CA LEU A 418 4.46 17.41 -30.75
C LEU A 418 5.02 18.22 -29.58
N GLU A 419 6.35 18.36 -29.51
CA GLU A 419 7.01 19.23 -28.52
C GLU A 419 6.46 20.65 -28.57
N ARG A 420 6.40 21.24 -29.78
CA ARG A 420 5.84 22.58 -30.00
C ARG A 420 4.37 22.66 -29.65
N TYR A 421 3.53 21.75 -30.16
CA TYR A 421 2.08 21.81 -29.93
C TYR A 421 1.68 21.61 -28.47
N ILE A 422 2.39 20.75 -27.74
CA ILE A 422 2.19 20.56 -26.30
C ILE A 422 2.72 21.78 -25.54
N GLY A 423 3.91 22.27 -25.87
CA GLY A 423 4.48 23.48 -25.26
C GLY A 423 3.59 24.72 -25.46
N ASP A 424 2.98 24.87 -26.63
CA ASP A 424 2.00 25.94 -26.91
C ASP A 424 0.73 25.80 -26.08
N ALA A 425 0.25 24.56 -25.86
CA ALA A 425 -0.91 24.31 -25.00
C ALA A 425 -0.61 24.69 -23.54
N VAL A 426 0.57 24.29 -23.03
CA VAL A 426 1.04 24.66 -21.68
C VAL A 426 1.23 26.17 -21.56
N ARG A 427 1.77 26.84 -22.58
CA ARG A 427 1.93 28.31 -22.57
C ARG A 427 0.59 29.03 -22.48
N LYS A 428 -0.44 28.52 -23.16
CA LYS A 428 -1.80 29.11 -23.15
C LYS A 428 -2.54 28.86 -21.83
N ASN A 429 -2.18 27.80 -21.12
CA ASN A 429 -2.83 27.36 -19.89
C ASN A 429 -1.77 26.94 -18.86
N VAL A 430 -1.23 27.92 -18.13
CA VAL A 430 -0.06 27.75 -17.26
C VAL A 430 -0.36 26.84 -16.06
N ASP A 431 -1.61 26.80 -15.61
CA ASP A 431 -2.11 25.97 -14.50
C ASP A 431 -2.67 24.61 -14.96
N ILE A 432 -2.48 24.22 -16.23
CA ILE A 432 -3.02 22.96 -16.77
C ILE A 432 -2.63 21.72 -15.94
N ALA A 433 -1.46 21.74 -15.29
CA ALA A 433 -0.98 20.65 -14.44
C ALA A 433 -1.85 20.41 -13.18
N THR A 434 -2.56 21.43 -12.71
CA THR A 434 -3.44 21.36 -11.53
C THR A 434 -4.92 21.29 -11.89
N GLN A 435 -5.25 21.40 -13.18
CA GLN A 435 -6.63 21.27 -13.68
C GLN A 435 -7.09 19.82 -13.74
N SER A 436 -8.38 19.63 -14.03
CA SER A 436 -9.02 18.32 -14.08
C SER A 436 -8.33 17.37 -15.07
N LEU A 437 -8.43 16.07 -14.81
CA LEU A 437 -7.95 15.03 -15.73
C LEU A 437 -8.51 15.19 -17.15
N GLY A 438 -9.77 15.65 -17.26
CA GLY A 438 -10.40 15.90 -18.55
C GLY A 438 -9.77 17.06 -19.32
N ASP A 439 -9.41 18.14 -18.63
CA ASP A 439 -8.76 19.29 -19.26
C ASP A 439 -7.34 18.96 -19.66
N GLN A 440 -6.59 18.25 -18.81
CA GLN A 440 -5.26 17.73 -19.16
C GLN A 440 -5.33 16.86 -20.42
N TRP A 441 -6.21 15.86 -20.45
CA TRP A 441 -6.37 14.96 -21.60
C TRP A 441 -6.69 15.71 -22.89
N ARG A 442 -7.68 16.60 -22.87
CA ARG A 442 -8.12 17.31 -24.07
C ARG A 442 -7.10 18.34 -24.55
N GLN A 443 -6.49 19.10 -23.64
CA GLN A 443 -5.64 20.23 -24.01
C GLN A 443 -4.20 19.84 -24.32
N VAL A 444 -3.59 18.90 -23.57
CA VAL A 444 -2.16 18.57 -23.73
C VAL A 444 -1.92 17.20 -24.38
N ILE A 445 -2.96 16.42 -24.69
CA ILE A 445 -2.84 15.16 -25.44
C ILE A 445 -3.66 15.17 -26.73
N LEU A 446 -5.01 15.22 -26.64
CA LEU A 446 -5.86 15.14 -27.85
C LEU A 446 -5.67 16.33 -28.79
N GLY A 447 -5.68 17.56 -28.25
CA GLY A 447 -5.47 18.77 -29.04
C GLY A 447 -4.17 18.73 -29.85
N PRO A 448 -3.00 18.50 -29.24
CA PRO A 448 -1.73 18.37 -29.94
C PRO A 448 -1.69 17.24 -30.97
N LEU A 449 -2.23 16.06 -30.64
CA LEU A 449 -2.30 14.94 -31.60
C LEU A 449 -3.19 15.25 -32.80
N SER A 450 -4.31 15.97 -32.60
CA SER A 450 -5.25 16.33 -33.68
C SER A 450 -4.64 17.27 -34.72
N LYS A 451 -3.58 18.02 -34.36
CA LYS A 451 -2.85 18.93 -35.25
C LYS A 451 -1.79 18.24 -36.10
N LEU A 452 -1.47 16.97 -35.82
CA LEU A 452 -0.58 16.21 -36.68
C LEU A 452 -1.32 15.90 -37.98
N SER A 453 -0.68 16.19 -39.11
CA SER A 453 -1.21 15.95 -40.44
C SER A 453 -0.09 15.62 -41.43
N GLY A 454 -0.39 14.79 -42.41
CA GLY A 454 0.56 14.38 -43.46
C GLY A 454 1.37 13.12 -43.13
N ASP A 455 2.15 12.66 -44.10
CA ASP A 455 2.87 11.37 -44.06
C ASP A 455 4.16 11.39 -43.25
N SER A 456 4.53 12.54 -42.68
CA SER A 456 5.75 12.72 -41.87
C SER A 456 5.66 12.12 -40.46
N TYR A 457 4.52 11.54 -40.08
CA TYR A 457 4.28 10.99 -38.74
C TYR A 457 3.79 9.54 -38.82
N PRO A 458 4.01 8.73 -37.77
CA PRO A 458 3.38 7.43 -37.66
C PRO A 458 1.85 7.54 -37.79
N SER A 459 1.26 6.66 -38.59
CA SER A 459 -0.19 6.54 -38.73
C SER A 459 -0.88 6.14 -37.41
N SER A 460 -0.12 5.56 -36.48
CA SER A 460 -0.58 5.22 -35.14
C SER A 460 0.50 5.43 -34.09
N TYR A 461 0.08 5.94 -32.94
CA TYR A 461 0.83 5.96 -31.70
C TYR A 461 0.22 4.95 -30.73
N ILE A 462 1.09 4.19 -30.05
CA ILE A 462 0.66 3.22 -29.03
C ILE A 462 0.87 3.82 -27.64
N LEU A 463 -0.17 3.80 -26.82
CA LEU A 463 -0.15 4.09 -25.39
C LEU A 463 -0.27 2.78 -24.63
N VAL A 464 0.68 2.49 -23.74
CA VAL A 464 0.63 1.31 -22.88
C VAL A 464 0.35 1.73 -21.44
N ILE A 465 -0.79 1.30 -20.90
CA ILE A 465 -1.21 1.53 -19.52
C ILE A 465 -1.19 0.18 -18.81
N GLU A 466 -0.27 0.02 -17.88
CA GLU A 466 -0.13 -1.22 -17.12
C GLU A 466 -0.73 -1.06 -15.72
N ALA A 467 -1.38 -2.13 -15.25
CA ALA A 467 -2.04 -2.24 -13.95
C ALA A 467 -2.97 -1.08 -13.55
N LEU A 468 -3.94 -0.66 -14.38
CA LEU A 468 -4.84 0.45 -14.03
C LEU A 468 -5.61 0.22 -12.70
N ASP A 469 -5.85 -1.04 -12.32
CA ASP A 469 -6.40 -1.42 -11.00
C ASP A 469 -5.51 -1.04 -9.81
N GLU A 470 -4.24 -0.72 -10.05
CA GLU A 470 -3.31 -0.23 -9.03
C GLU A 470 -3.35 1.29 -8.83
N CYS A 471 -4.22 2.02 -9.55
CA CYS A 471 -4.54 3.41 -9.24
C CYS A 471 -5.29 3.48 -7.89
N ASN A 472 -4.92 4.43 -7.03
CA ASN A 472 -5.40 4.52 -5.66
C ASN A 472 -6.85 5.01 -5.52
N ASN A 473 -7.44 5.59 -6.56
CA ASN A 473 -8.78 6.18 -6.54
C ASN A 473 -9.66 5.59 -7.66
N ASP A 474 -10.78 5.00 -7.26
CA ASP A 474 -11.73 4.34 -8.15
C ASP A 474 -12.43 5.32 -9.11
N GLU A 475 -12.74 6.55 -8.65
CA GLU A 475 -13.35 7.59 -9.51
C GLU A 475 -12.38 8.09 -10.58
N ASP A 476 -11.08 8.13 -10.25
CA ASP A 476 -10.03 8.44 -11.22
C ASP A 476 -9.92 7.34 -12.28
N ILE A 477 -10.05 6.06 -11.90
CA ILE A 477 -10.09 4.93 -12.84
C ILE A 477 -11.23 5.10 -13.85
N LEU A 478 -12.44 5.39 -13.35
CA LEU A 478 -13.63 5.62 -14.20
C LEU A 478 -13.41 6.81 -15.15
N THR A 479 -12.87 7.91 -14.61
CA THR A 479 -12.57 9.12 -15.38
C THR A 479 -11.52 8.84 -16.46
N ILE A 480 -10.44 8.13 -16.15
CA ILE A 480 -9.40 7.74 -17.11
C ILE A 480 -10.02 6.91 -18.24
N LEU A 481 -10.79 5.87 -17.95
CA LEU A 481 -11.41 5.01 -18.96
C LEU A 481 -12.31 5.82 -19.91
N LYS A 482 -13.16 6.69 -19.35
CA LYS A 482 -14.02 7.58 -20.13
C LYS A 482 -13.23 8.53 -21.04
N LEU A 483 -12.14 9.11 -20.53
CA LEU A 483 -11.31 10.04 -21.31
C LEU A 483 -10.53 9.32 -22.42
N LEU A 484 -9.96 8.15 -22.14
CA LEU A 484 -9.31 7.33 -23.17
C LEU A 484 -10.28 6.98 -24.30
N ALA A 485 -11.57 6.83 -24.00
CA ALA A 485 -12.62 6.64 -25.00
C ALA A 485 -12.78 7.80 -26.00
N GLU A 486 -12.36 9.02 -25.64
CA GLU A 486 -12.38 10.17 -26.54
C GLU A 486 -11.29 10.11 -27.63
N ALA A 487 -10.30 9.21 -27.51
CA ALA A 487 -9.24 9.03 -28.52
C ALA A 487 -9.78 8.72 -29.93
N GLN A 488 -10.97 8.10 -30.02
CA GLN A 488 -11.66 7.84 -31.28
C GLN A 488 -11.98 9.09 -32.11
N ARG A 489 -11.95 10.28 -31.50
CA ARG A 489 -12.21 11.56 -32.17
C ARG A 489 -11.06 11.98 -33.09
N LEU A 490 -9.86 11.43 -32.90
CA LEU A 490 -8.70 11.73 -33.73
C LEU A 490 -8.90 11.16 -35.14
N ARG A 491 -8.82 12.04 -36.15
CA ARG A 491 -9.03 11.68 -37.57
C ARG A 491 -7.75 11.52 -38.35
N THR A 492 -6.71 12.27 -37.98
CA THR A 492 -5.44 12.35 -38.71
C THR A 492 -4.42 11.31 -38.26
N VAL A 493 -4.35 11.04 -36.95
CA VAL A 493 -3.50 10.01 -36.35
C VAL A 493 -4.34 9.09 -35.46
N ARG A 494 -3.97 7.82 -35.35
CA ARG A 494 -4.63 6.88 -34.42
C ARG A 494 -3.88 6.82 -33.10
N LEU A 495 -4.58 6.96 -32.00
CA LEU A 495 -4.04 6.65 -30.67
C LEU A 495 -4.64 5.31 -30.21
N ARG A 496 -3.80 4.27 -30.16
CA ARG A 496 -4.17 2.93 -29.70
C ARG A 496 -3.74 2.76 -28.26
N VAL A 497 -4.61 2.22 -27.42
CA VAL A 497 -4.37 2.08 -25.97
C VAL A 497 -4.37 0.61 -25.60
N LEU A 498 -3.20 0.04 -25.29
CA LEU A 498 -3.12 -1.25 -24.62
C LEU A 498 -3.25 -1.00 -23.12
N LEU A 499 -4.31 -1.52 -22.51
CA LEU A 499 -4.60 -1.35 -21.09
C LEU A 499 -4.60 -2.72 -20.43
N THR A 500 -3.86 -2.88 -19.34
CA THR A 500 -3.94 -4.09 -18.52
C THR A 500 -4.55 -3.79 -17.16
N SER A 501 -5.40 -4.68 -16.66
CA SER A 501 -5.84 -4.61 -15.26
C SER A 501 -6.42 -5.93 -14.75
N ARG A 502 -6.74 -5.99 -13.46
CA ARG A 502 -7.70 -6.97 -12.91
C ARG A 502 -9.13 -6.54 -13.23
N SER A 503 -10.05 -7.51 -13.24
CA SER A 503 -11.48 -7.28 -13.45
C SER A 503 -12.18 -6.82 -12.16
N GLU A 504 -11.61 -5.81 -11.50
CA GLU A 504 -12.15 -5.21 -10.29
C GLU A 504 -13.36 -4.32 -10.62
N ILE A 505 -14.21 -4.04 -9.62
CA ILE A 505 -15.52 -3.38 -9.84
C ILE A 505 -15.40 -2.06 -10.62
N PRO A 506 -14.49 -1.12 -10.28
CA PRO A 506 -14.38 0.15 -11.00
C PRO A 506 -13.98 -0.04 -12.47
N ILE A 507 -13.07 -0.96 -12.75
CA ILE A 507 -12.64 -1.29 -14.12
C ILE A 507 -13.82 -1.82 -14.95
N ARG A 508 -14.54 -2.81 -14.42
CA ARG A 508 -15.69 -3.41 -15.10
C ARG A 508 -16.79 -2.40 -15.36
N TYR A 509 -17.07 -1.56 -14.36
CA TYR A 509 -18.07 -0.50 -14.49
C TYR A 509 -17.67 0.54 -15.53
N GLY A 510 -16.40 0.95 -15.57
CA GLY A 510 -15.89 1.90 -16.57
C GLY A 510 -15.95 1.35 -17.99
N PHE A 511 -15.55 0.10 -18.22
CA PHE A 511 -15.65 -0.52 -19.55
C PHE A 511 -17.09 -0.76 -20.00
N TYR A 512 -18.02 -1.08 -19.07
CA TYR A 512 -19.44 -1.19 -19.40
C TYR A 512 -20.04 0.11 -19.96
N GLN A 513 -19.47 1.27 -19.61
CA GLN A 513 -19.91 2.56 -20.14
C GLN A 513 -19.31 2.90 -21.51
N ILE A 514 -18.31 2.15 -21.98
CA ILE A 514 -17.70 2.34 -23.29
C ILE A 514 -18.46 1.43 -24.27
N PRO A 515 -18.90 1.91 -25.45
CA PRO A 515 -19.50 1.05 -26.45
C PRO A 515 -18.56 -0.11 -26.83
N GLU A 516 -19.10 -1.31 -27.09
CA GLU A 516 -18.31 -2.48 -27.51
C GLU A 516 -17.46 -2.23 -28.77
N THR A 517 -17.88 -1.28 -29.61
CA THR A 517 -17.12 -0.83 -30.79
C THR A 517 -15.85 -0.04 -30.44
N GLY A 518 -15.69 0.38 -29.17
CA GLY A 518 -14.56 1.17 -28.68
C GLY A 518 -13.42 0.35 -28.06
N HIS A 519 -13.68 -0.88 -27.61
CA HIS A 519 -12.67 -1.70 -26.95
C HIS A 519 -12.73 -3.19 -27.34
N GLN A 520 -11.58 -3.86 -27.25
CA GLN A 520 -11.46 -5.31 -27.39
C GLN A 520 -11.04 -5.92 -26.05
N ASP A 521 -11.78 -6.93 -25.60
CA ASP A 521 -11.53 -7.59 -24.33
C ASP A 521 -10.77 -8.90 -24.52
N PHE A 522 -9.71 -9.09 -23.75
CA PHE A 522 -8.98 -10.34 -23.70
C PHE A 522 -8.73 -10.78 -22.26
N VAL A 523 -9.21 -11.97 -21.90
CA VAL A 523 -9.12 -12.55 -20.56
C VAL A 523 -8.02 -13.62 -20.53
N LEU A 524 -6.88 -13.33 -19.88
CA LEU A 524 -5.71 -14.22 -19.88
C LEU A 524 -5.95 -15.62 -19.32
N HIS A 525 -6.85 -15.76 -18.35
CA HIS A 525 -7.15 -17.04 -17.71
C HIS A 525 -8.18 -17.88 -18.49
N HIS A 526 -8.66 -17.39 -19.64
CA HIS A 526 -9.44 -18.17 -20.61
C HIS A 526 -8.57 -18.84 -21.68
N ILE A 527 -7.26 -18.54 -21.72
CA ILE A 527 -6.33 -19.26 -22.61
C ILE A 527 -6.31 -20.74 -22.19
N SER A 528 -6.38 -21.64 -23.17
CA SER A 528 -6.35 -23.09 -22.94
C SER A 528 -5.21 -23.48 -21.99
N PRO A 529 -5.47 -24.29 -20.94
CA PRO A 529 -4.45 -24.77 -20.02
C PRO A 529 -3.26 -25.41 -20.75
N SER A 530 -3.51 -26.13 -21.85
CA SER A 530 -2.43 -26.76 -22.64
C SER A 530 -1.43 -25.75 -23.23
N ILE A 531 -1.90 -24.57 -23.64
CA ILE A 531 -1.05 -23.49 -24.17
C ILE A 531 -0.29 -22.83 -23.02
N VAL A 532 -0.97 -22.58 -21.89
CA VAL A 532 -0.35 -21.97 -20.71
C VAL A 532 0.75 -22.87 -20.15
N ASP A 533 0.49 -24.17 -20.04
CA ASP A 533 1.46 -25.17 -19.56
C ASP A 533 2.65 -25.30 -20.50
N HIS A 534 2.43 -25.19 -21.81
CA HIS A 534 3.51 -25.14 -22.79
C HIS A 534 4.41 -23.91 -22.58
N ASP A 535 3.82 -22.73 -22.41
CA ASP A 535 4.58 -21.50 -22.18
C ASP A 535 5.33 -21.54 -20.82
N ILE A 536 4.73 -22.10 -19.77
CA ILE A 536 5.38 -22.31 -18.46
C ILE A 536 6.53 -23.31 -18.59
N THR A 537 6.38 -24.35 -19.42
CA THR A 537 7.45 -25.32 -19.73
C THR A 537 8.66 -24.60 -20.33
N ILE A 538 8.44 -23.74 -21.34
CA ILE A 538 9.51 -22.94 -21.95
C ILE A 538 10.17 -22.04 -20.89
N PHE A 539 9.36 -21.37 -20.07
CA PHE A 539 9.84 -20.49 -19.01
C PHE A 539 10.73 -21.24 -18.01
N LEU A 540 10.27 -22.37 -17.48
CA LEU A 540 11.02 -23.18 -16.52
C LEU A 540 12.31 -23.70 -17.13
N LYS A 541 12.29 -24.25 -18.35
CA LYS A 541 13.50 -24.72 -19.04
C LYS A 541 14.52 -23.59 -19.21
N HIS A 542 14.07 -22.41 -19.61
CA HIS A 542 14.95 -21.25 -19.78
C HIS A 542 15.62 -20.86 -18.44
N HIS A 543 14.82 -20.61 -17.40
CA HIS A 543 15.35 -20.12 -16.13
C HIS A 543 16.16 -21.17 -15.36
N LEU A 544 15.74 -22.44 -15.39
CA LEU A 544 16.49 -23.53 -14.76
C LEU A 544 17.78 -23.83 -15.54
N GLY A 545 17.76 -23.72 -16.88
CA GLY A 545 18.97 -23.79 -17.70
C GLY A 545 19.97 -22.69 -17.36
N LEU A 546 19.52 -21.45 -17.14
CA LEU A 546 20.39 -20.35 -16.66
C LEU A 546 20.97 -20.62 -15.27
N ILE A 547 20.21 -21.28 -14.38
CA ILE A 547 20.72 -21.70 -13.07
C ILE A 547 21.80 -22.76 -13.23
N ALA A 548 21.59 -23.77 -14.08
CA ALA A 548 22.57 -24.82 -14.37
C ALA A 548 23.87 -24.23 -14.95
N GLN A 549 23.77 -23.30 -15.90
CA GLN A 549 24.94 -22.63 -16.51
C GLN A 549 25.78 -21.85 -15.48
N LYS A 550 25.15 -21.26 -14.47
CA LYS A 550 25.83 -20.47 -13.44
C LYS A 550 26.45 -21.32 -12.32
N LYS A 551 26.16 -22.62 -12.26
CA LYS A 551 26.52 -23.48 -11.13
C LYS A 551 27.22 -24.76 -11.64
N PRO A 552 28.57 -24.82 -11.57
CA PRO A 552 29.35 -25.96 -12.08
C PRO A 552 28.99 -27.32 -11.47
N SER A 553 28.33 -27.33 -10.31
CA SER A 553 27.89 -28.54 -9.61
C SER A 553 26.65 -29.21 -10.21
N LEU A 554 26.01 -28.62 -11.23
CA LEU A 554 24.81 -29.15 -11.86
C LEU A 554 25.11 -29.65 -13.29
N SER A 555 24.48 -30.76 -13.69
CA SER A 555 24.64 -31.28 -15.06
C SER A 555 23.94 -30.37 -16.08
N ALA A 556 24.40 -30.41 -17.33
CA ALA A 556 23.74 -29.71 -18.44
C ALA A 556 22.30 -30.21 -18.69
N SER A 557 21.99 -31.45 -18.29
CA SER A 557 20.66 -32.06 -18.38
C SER A 557 19.76 -31.75 -17.17
N TRP A 558 20.26 -31.06 -16.16
CA TRP A 558 19.49 -30.71 -14.96
C TRP A 558 18.38 -29.70 -15.28
N PRO A 559 17.18 -29.81 -14.70
CA PRO A 559 16.74 -30.82 -13.71
C PRO A 559 16.10 -32.09 -14.32
N GLY A 560 16.14 -32.25 -15.64
CA GLY A 560 15.45 -33.31 -16.38
C GLY A 560 14.01 -32.96 -16.77
N GLU A 561 13.55 -33.55 -17.87
CA GLU A 561 12.22 -33.29 -18.47
C GLU A 561 11.06 -33.62 -17.52
N GLU A 562 11.16 -34.74 -16.78
CA GLU A 562 10.09 -35.17 -15.88
C GLU A 562 9.91 -34.21 -14.70
N THR A 563 11.02 -33.71 -14.15
CA THR A 563 10.99 -32.67 -13.11
C THR A 563 10.34 -31.39 -13.62
N VAL A 564 10.64 -30.97 -14.86
CA VAL A 564 10.00 -29.79 -15.46
C VAL A 564 8.50 -30.01 -15.57
N LYS A 565 8.04 -31.17 -16.04
CA LYS A 565 6.59 -31.49 -16.10
C LYS A 565 5.92 -31.40 -14.73
N GLN A 566 6.54 -31.95 -13.69
CA GLN A 566 6.01 -31.84 -12.32
C GLN A 566 5.90 -30.39 -11.86
N LEU A 567 6.92 -29.57 -12.11
CA LEU A 567 6.90 -28.14 -11.78
C LEU A 567 5.81 -27.37 -12.54
N VAL A 568 5.55 -27.72 -13.81
CA VAL A 568 4.44 -27.16 -14.60
C VAL A 568 3.10 -27.48 -13.93
N GLN A 569 2.89 -28.73 -13.52
CA GLN A 569 1.66 -29.15 -12.83
C GLN A 569 1.47 -28.40 -11.51
N ILE A 570 2.53 -28.27 -10.69
CA ILE A 570 2.44 -27.53 -9.42
C ILE A 570 2.22 -26.02 -9.65
N ALA A 571 2.71 -25.47 -10.77
CA ALA A 571 2.46 -24.08 -11.14
C ALA A 571 0.98 -23.80 -11.42
N SER A 572 0.20 -24.81 -11.82
CA SER A 572 -1.25 -24.73 -12.04
C SER A 572 -1.64 -23.51 -12.90
N GLY A 573 -0.91 -23.28 -13.99
CA GLY A 573 -1.15 -22.15 -14.91
C GLY A 573 -0.65 -20.77 -14.44
N LEU A 574 0.05 -20.66 -13.30
CA LEU A 574 0.51 -19.40 -12.73
C LEU A 574 2.01 -19.15 -12.97
N PHE A 575 2.34 -18.18 -13.82
CA PHE A 575 3.74 -17.75 -14.05
C PHE A 575 4.42 -17.20 -12.80
N ILE A 576 3.67 -16.54 -11.91
CA ILE A 576 4.23 -16.04 -10.64
C ILE A 576 4.75 -17.17 -9.76
N TRP A 577 4.11 -18.35 -9.81
CA TRP A 577 4.57 -19.52 -9.10
C TRP A 577 5.90 -20.00 -9.67
N ALA A 578 5.96 -20.21 -11.00
CA ALA A 578 7.15 -20.69 -11.69
C ALA A 578 8.35 -19.75 -11.47
N ALA A 579 8.15 -18.44 -11.62
CA ALA A 579 9.17 -17.43 -11.36
C ALA A 579 9.65 -17.44 -9.89
N THR A 580 8.73 -17.66 -8.96
CA THR A 580 9.06 -17.72 -7.53
C THR A 580 9.81 -19.00 -7.16
N ALA A 581 9.45 -20.13 -7.76
CA ALA A 581 10.19 -21.39 -7.63
C ALA A 581 11.64 -21.24 -8.16
N CYS A 582 11.82 -20.69 -9.37
CA CYS A 582 13.16 -20.45 -9.92
C CYS A 582 14.01 -19.53 -9.03
N ARG A 583 13.45 -18.44 -8.51
CA ARG A 583 14.16 -17.54 -7.57
C ARG A 583 14.56 -18.25 -6.29
N PHE A 584 13.63 -19.00 -5.69
CA PHE A 584 13.91 -19.78 -4.49
C PHE A 584 15.01 -20.82 -4.71
N ILE A 585 15.06 -21.47 -5.86
CA ILE A 585 16.13 -22.40 -6.23
C ILE A 585 17.47 -21.67 -6.39
N GLN A 586 17.47 -20.48 -7.01
CA GLN A 586 18.68 -19.71 -7.31
C GLN A 586 19.37 -19.10 -6.07
N GLU A 587 18.61 -18.76 -5.02
CA GLU A 587 19.05 -18.01 -3.82
C GLU A 587 20.03 -18.73 -2.87
N VAL A 588 20.64 -19.84 -3.29
CA VAL A 588 21.63 -20.56 -2.47
C VAL A 588 23.05 -20.21 -2.92
N GLU A 589 23.85 -19.72 -1.98
CA GLU A 589 25.29 -19.46 -2.19
C GLU A 589 26.00 -20.76 -2.58
N LYS A 590 25.73 -21.84 -1.84
CA LYS A 590 26.29 -23.17 -2.06
C LYS A 590 25.47 -23.96 -3.08
N GLY A 591 26.06 -24.19 -4.26
CA GLY A 591 25.39 -24.86 -5.40
C GLY A 591 24.89 -26.29 -5.12
N PHE A 592 25.48 -27.01 -4.15
CA PHE A 592 25.04 -28.36 -3.78
C PHE A 592 23.69 -28.42 -3.07
N LEU A 593 23.18 -27.29 -2.56
CA LEU A 593 21.86 -27.20 -1.92
C LEU A 593 20.72 -26.99 -2.93
N ILE A 594 21.04 -26.84 -4.22
CA ILE A 594 20.06 -26.62 -5.29
C ILE A 594 19.16 -27.86 -5.50
N PRO A 595 19.70 -29.09 -5.60
CA PRO A 595 18.89 -30.31 -5.64
C PRO A 595 17.98 -30.47 -4.43
N GLU A 596 18.43 -30.10 -3.22
CA GLU A 596 17.62 -30.18 -2.00
C GLU A 596 16.44 -29.20 -2.02
N ARG A 597 16.65 -27.96 -2.49
CA ARG A 597 15.56 -26.98 -2.63
C ARG A 597 14.54 -27.38 -3.69
N LEU A 598 15.02 -27.95 -4.79
CA LEU A 598 14.15 -28.51 -5.82
C LEU A 598 13.32 -29.68 -5.27
N ALA A 599 13.95 -30.61 -4.55
CA ALA A 599 13.25 -31.71 -3.88
C ALA A 599 12.22 -31.20 -2.87
N ALA A 600 12.54 -30.14 -2.10
CA ALA A 600 11.59 -29.52 -1.19
C ALA A 600 10.38 -28.91 -1.92
N ILE A 601 10.56 -28.26 -3.08
CA ILE A 601 9.43 -27.77 -3.88
C ILE A 601 8.55 -28.93 -4.35
N LEU A 602 9.15 -30.01 -4.84
CA LEU A 602 8.42 -31.17 -5.35
C LEU A 602 7.65 -31.91 -4.25
N GLN A 603 8.26 -32.10 -3.07
CA GLN A 603 7.60 -32.71 -1.91
C GLN A 603 6.46 -31.86 -1.36
N ILE A 604 6.62 -30.54 -1.32
CA ILE A 604 5.54 -29.66 -0.87
C ILE A 604 4.43 -29.62 -1.94
N GLY A 605 4.78 -29.60 -3.22
CA GLY A 605 3.81 -29.64 -4.32
C GLY A 605 2.92 -30.89 -4.32
N SER A 606 3.50 -32.06 -4.04
CA SER A 606 2.75 -33.33 -3.95
C SER A 606 1.84 -33.43 -2.72
N SER A 607 2.17 -32.73 -1.63
CA SER A 607 1.30 -32.62 -0.45
C SER A 607 0.14 -31.62 -0.61
N VAL A 608 0.21 -30.76 -1.63
CA VAL A 608 -0.76 -29.68 -1.89
C VAL A 608 -1.75 -30.08 -2.98
N SER A 609 -1.42 -31.06 -3.83
CA SER A 609 -2.40 -31.72 -4.72
C SER A 609 -3.51 -32.48 -3.97
N SER A 610 -3.39 -32.67 -2.65
CA SER A 610 -4.46 -33.14 -1.76
C SER A 610 -5.13 -32.01 -0.94
N GLY A 611 -4.84 -30.74 -1.24
CA GLY A 611 -5.44 -29.55 -0.60
C GLY A 611 -4.54 -28.31 -0.70
N ILE A 612 -5.00 -27.28 -1.44
CA ILE A 612 -4.30 -26.00 -1.73
C ILE A 612 -4.16 -25.16 -0.43
N PRO A 613 -2.98 -24.59 -0.01
CA PRO A 613 -2.28 -23.47 -0.69
C PRO A 613 -0.73 -23.34 -0.49
N PHE A 614 0.04 -23.38 -1.58
CA PHE A 614 1.52 -23.23 -1.57
C PHE A 614 2.04 -21.79 -1.78
N LEU A 615 1.23 -20.88 -2.36
CA LEU A 615 1.70 -19.56 -2.84
C LEU A 615 2.23 -18.61 -1.75
N GLN A 616 1.89 -18.82 -0.48
CA GLN A 616 2.35 -17.96 0.63
C GLN A 616 3.73 -18.37 1.21
N LYS A 617 4.18 -19.61 0.96
CA LYS A 617 5.37 -20.17 1.64
C LYS A 617 6.68 -19.79 0.95
N VAL A 618 6.69 -19.61 -0.37
CA VAL A 618 7.92 -19.37 -1.14
C VAL A 618 8.30 -17.88 -1.21
N LEU A 619 7.34 -16.95 -1.16
CA LEU A 619 7.62 -15.51 -1.13
C LEU A 619 8.28 -15.04 0.19
N LYS A 620 8.25 -15.85 1.26
CA LYS A 620 8.83 -15.52 2.58
C LYS A 620 10.33 -15.84 2.72
N LYS A 621 10.98 -16.57 1.80
CA LYS A 621 12.41 -16.92 1.94
C LYS A 621 13.41 -15.91 1.33
N LYS A 622 12.95 -14.89 0.59
CA LYS A 622 13.81 -13.84 0.02
C LYS A 622 14.36 -12.78 0.98
N LYS A 623 13.92 -12.74 2.24
CA LYS A 623 14.30 -11.70 3.22
C LYS A 623 15.25 -12.17 4.34
N LYS A 624 15.85 -13.37 4.23
CA LYS A 624 16.79 -13.90 5.24
C LYS A 624 18.23 -14.12 4.73
N SER A 625 18.63 -13.49 3.64
CA SER A 625 20.02 -13.48 3.16
C SER A 625 20.31 -12.14 2.47
N SER A 626 20.59 -11.15 3.31
CA SER A 626 21.34 -9.92 3.01
C SER A 626 21.60 -9.22 4.34
#